data_AF-A0A645BAC9-F1
#
_entry.id   AF-A0A645BAC9-F1
#
_cell.length_a   1.000
_cell.length_b   1.000
_cell.length_c   1.000
_cell.angle_alpha   90.00
_cell.angle_beta   90.00
_cell.angle_gamma   90.00
#
_symmetry.space_group_name_H-M   'P 1'
#
loop_
_entity.id
_entity.type
_entity.pdbx_description
1 polymer ?
#
loop_
_entity_poly.entity_id
_entity_poly.type
_entity_poly.pdbx_seq_one_letter_code
_entity_poly.pdbx_strand_id
1 'polypeptide(L)'
;MINYLSVQSARKQRPSSWFRDTGPLTCGASPARYSVNGQKIEKVELVMIRKDEKTSVIQQNRTHETDTGSPEVQVAILTARINELTEHLKVHKHDNHSRRGLFKMVGKRRKMLDYLAKKDVERYRALIVKLGIRK
;
A
#
# COMPACT_ATOMS: atom_id res chain seq x y z
N MET A 1 -15.22 -11.52 69.95
CA MET A 1 -16.22 -10.43 70.06
C MET A 1 -15.53 -9.11 69.80
N ILE A 2 -16.26 -8.16 69.20
CA ILE A 2 -15.89 -6.75 68.90
C ILE A 2 -15.06 -6.58 67.61
N ASN A 3 -15.40 -5.73 66.63
CA ASN A 3 -16.67 -5.20 66.15
C ASN A 3 -16.40 -4.59 64.76
N TYR A 4 -17.38 -4.68 63.86
CA TYR A 4 -17.44 -3.86 62.65
C TYR A 4 -17.47 -2.38 63.04
N LEU A 5 -16.57 -1.54 62.53
CA LEU A 5 -16.75 -0.10 62.48
C LEU A 5 -15.90 0.56 61.38
N SER A 6 -16.62 1.14 60.43
CA SER A 6 -16.32 2.49 59.91
C SER A 6 -15.13 2.65 58.96
N VAL A 7 -15.32 2.22 57.70
CA VAL A 7 -14.67 2.86 56.55
C VAL A 7 -15.37 4.21 56.30
N GLN A 8 -14.88 5.24 56.97
CA GLN A 8 -15.27 6.63 56.74
C GLN A 8 -14.46 7.20 55.56
N SER A 9 -15.21 7.72 54.57
CA SER A 9 -14.98 9.02 53.95
C SER A 9 -13.60 9.33 53.35
N ALA A 10 -13.48 9.15 52.03
CA ALA A 10 -12.62 9.99 51.20
C ALA A 10 -13.27 10.24 49.83
N ARG A 11 -14.45 10.88 49.82
CA ARG A 11 -14.97 11.57 48.63
C ARG A 11 -14.04 12.75 48.35
N LYS A 12 -13.05 12.53 47.49
CA LYS A 12 -12.18 13.60 46.99
C LYS A 12 -13.03 14.54 46.12
N GLN A 13 -13.35 15.69 46.69
CA GLN A 13 -14.11 16.76 46.05
C GLN A 13 -13.38 17.18 44.76
N ARG A 14 -14.04 17.08 43.61
CA ARG A 14 -13.55 17.68 42.36
C ARG A 14 -13.79 19.19 42.42
N PRO A 15 -12.79 20.05 42.16
CA PRO A 15 -12.97 21.49 42.17
C PRO A 15 -13.92 21.92 41.03
N SER A 16 -14.91 22.73 41.37
CA SER A 16 -16.02 23.20 40.51
C SER A 16 -15.63 24.36 39.57
N SER A 17 -14.34 24.60 39.32
CA SER A 17 -13.86 25.70 38.47
C SER A 17 -13.65 25.34 36.99
N TRP A 18 -13.98 24.11 36.57
CA TRP A 18 -13.84 23.66 35.17
C TRP A 18 -15.10 23.85 34.32
N PHE A 19 -16.10 24.57 34.83
CA PHE A 19 -17.35 24.83 34.11
C PHE A 19 -17.49 26.33 33.82
N ARG A 20 -16.72 26.81 32.83
CA ARG A 20 -17.02 28.05 32.12
C ARG A 20 -16.85 27.84 30.61
N ASP A 21 -17.90 28.22 29.91
CA ASP A 21 -17.95 28.65 28.51
C ASP A 21 -17.97 27.57 27.42
N THR A 22 -19.12 26.89 27.26
CA THR A 22 -19.57 26.41 25.94
C THR A 22 -20.07 27.61 25.11
N GLY A 23 -19.16 28.40 24.56
CA GLY A 23 -19.45 29.25 23.40
C GLY A 23 -19.53 28.38 22.14
N PRO A 24 -20.21 28.83 21.06
CA PRO A 24 -20.24 28.07 19.81
C PRO A 24 -18.80 27.96 19.31
N LEU A 25 -18.31 26.73 19.20
CA LEU A 25 -17.07 26.41 18.52
C LEU A 25 -17.20 26.91 17.09
N THR A 26 -16.75 28.13 16.83
CA THR A 26 -16.39 28.55 15.48
C THR A 26 -15.24 27.62 15.10
N CYS A 27 -15.55 26.59 14.33
CA CYS A 27 -14.59 25.69 13.71
C CYS A 27 -13.86 26.45 12.59
N GLY A 28 -13.08 27.45 13.00
CA GLY A 28 -12.27 28.32 12.16
C GLY A 28 -10.79 28.22 12.52
N ALA A 29 -10.29 27.01 12.84
CA ALA A 29 -8.86 26.77 12.88
C ALA A 29 -8.39 26.47 11.44
N SER A 30 -7.90 27.51 10.77
CA SER A 30 -7.20 27.42 9.49
C SER A 30 -6.17 26.28 9.54
N PRO A 31 -6.06 25.42 8.51
CA PRO A 31 -5.00 24.42 8.48
C PRO A 31 -3.67 25.17 8.49
N ALA A 32 -2.93 25.05 9.59
CA ALA A 32 -1.56 25.53 9.66
C ALA A 32 -0.79 24.89 8.50
N ARG A 33 -0.42 25.73 7.53
CA ARG A 33 0.39 25.34 6.38
C ARG A 33 1.78 24.98 6.92
N TYR A 34 2.03 23.68 7.09
CA TYR A 34 3.37 23.22 7.47
C TYR A 34 4.28 23.38 6.23
N SER A 35 5.10 24.43 6.21
CA SER A 35 6.13 24.67 5.21
C SER A 35 7.47 24.17 5.75
N VAL A 36 7.89 22.99 5.32
CA VAL A 36 9.26 22.50 5.54
C VAL A 36 10.03 22.66 4.24
N ASN A 37 10.97 23.61 4.24
CA ASN A 37 12.13 23.66 3.35
C ASN A 37 11.87 23.52 1.84
N GLY A 38 10.97 24.33 1.27
CA GLY A 38 11.05 24.76 -0.14
C GLY A 38 11.08 23.67 -1.22
N GLN A 39 10.90 22.41 -0.87
CA GLN A 39 10.66 21.33 -1.80
C GLN A 39 9.15 21.21 -1.91
N LYS A 40 8.62 21.72 -3.02
CA LYS A 40 7.30 21.38 -3.53
C LYS A 40 7.19 19.84 -3.44
N ILE A 41 6.47 19.34 -2.44
CA ILE A 41 6.08 17.93 -2.42
C ILE A 41 4.99 17.85 -3.48
N GLU A 42 5.41 17.59 -4.73
CA GLU A 42 4.47 17.19 -5.75
C GLU A 42 3.75 15.97 -5.23
N LYS A 43 2.43 16.10 -5.09
CA LYS A 43 1.52 15.05 -4.66
C LYS A 43 1.66 13.86 -5.61
N VAL A 44 2.53 12.92 -5.30
CA VAL A 44 2.62 11.62 -5.97
C VAL A 44 1.60 10.66 -5.39
N GLU A 45 0.31 10.98 -5.59
CA GLU A 45 -0.76 9.99 -5.49
C GLU A 45 -1.08 9.47 -6.90
N LEU A 46 -0.22 8.59 -7.40
CA LEU A 46 -0.51 7.75 -8.56
C LEU A 46 -0.06 6.31 -8.26
N VAL A 47 -0.62 5.74 -7.18
CA VAL A 47 -0.46 4.32 -6.84
C VAL A 47 -1.49 3.51 -7.64
N MET A 48 -1.44 3.64 -8.96
CA MET A 48 -2.25 2.83 -9.87
C MET A 48 -1.70 2.99 -11.28
N ILE A 49 -1.10 1.95 -11.83
CA ILE A 49 -0.81 1.87 -13.28
C ILE A 49 -2.05 2.34 -14.06
N ARG A 50 -1.85 3.34 -14.94
CA ARG A 50 -2.95 3.96 -15.67
C ARG A 50 -3.63 2.92 -16.55
N LYS A 51 -4.91 3.10 -16.83
CA LYS A 51 -5.66 2.13 -17.65
C LYS A 51 -5.00 1.93 -19.02
N ASP A 52 -4.41 2.98 -19.56
CA ASP A 52 -3.75 2.99 -20.86
C ASP A 52 -2.42 2.21 -20.84
N GLU A 53 -1.63 2.35 -19.78
CA GLU A 53 -0.39 1.58 -19.61
C GLU A 53 -0.69 0.08 -19.43
N LYS A 54 -1.77 -0.25 -18.70
CA LYS A 54 -2.23 -1.63 -18.59
C LYS A 54 -2.60 -2.22 -19.96
N THR A 55 -3.36 -1.50 -20.78
CA THR A 55 -3.82 -2.02 -22.07
C THR A 55 -2.67 -2.23 -23.04
N SER A 56 -1.69 -1.32 -23.07
CA SER A 56 -0.47 -1.49 -23.89
C SER A 56 0.35 -2.71 -23.44
N VAL A 57 0.56 -2.89 -22.14
CA VAL A 57 1.30 -4.06 -21.60
C VAL A 57 0.59 -5.38 -21.93
N ILE A 58 -0.74 -5.37 -21.90
CA ILE A 58 -1.55 -6.53 -22.26
C ILE A 58 -1.41 -6.84 -23.75
N GLN A 59 -1.58 -5.85 -24.64
CA GLN A 59 -1.48 -6.05 -26.10
C GLN A 59 -0.12 -6.62 -26.52
N GLN A 60 0.97 -6.14 -25.92
CA GLN A 60 2.33 -6.61 -26.26
C GLN A 60 2.64 -8.05 -25.83
N ASN A 61 1.89 -8.61 -24.87
CA ASN A 61 2.18 -9.91 -24.25
C ASN A 61 1.07 -10.95 -24.47
N ARG A 62 0.05 -10.62 -25.26
CA ARG A 62 -1.01 -11.53 -25.67
C ARG A 62 -0.50 -12.60 -26.64
N THR A 63 -0.88 -13.84 -26.39
CA THR A 63 -0.74 -14.97 -27.34
C THR A 63 -1.87 -14.99 -28.35
N HIS A 64 -3.08 -14.63 -27.91
CA HIS A 64 -4.27 -14.47 -28.74
C HIS A 64 -4.96 -13.13 -28.44
N GLU A 65 -5.69 -12.56 -29.41
CA GLU A 65 -6.29 -11.23 -29.29
C GLU A 65 -7.27 -11.09 -28.10
N THR A 66 -7.98 -12.16 -27.78
CA THR A 66 -8.97 -12.23 -26.69
C THR A 66 -8.36 -12.63 -25.34
N ASP A 67 -7.06 -12.90 -25.28
CA ASP A 67 -6.45 -13.38 -24.05
C ASP A 67 -6.14 -12.22 -23.08
N THR A 68 -6.78 -12.25 -21.93
CA THR A 68 -6.53 -11.32 -20.82
C THR A 68 -5.97 -12.03 -19.59
N GLY A 69 -5.92 -13.36 -19.60
CA GLY A 69 -5.69 -14.20 -18.43
C GLY A 69 -4.43 -15.05 -18.51
N SER A 70 -3.76 -15.11 -19.66
CA SER A 70 -2.56 -15.91 -19.84
C SER A 70 -1.46 -15.60 -18.81
N PRO A 71 -0.70 -16.62 -18.37
CA PRO A 71 0.43 -16.44 -17.48
C PRO A 71 1.42 -15.35 -17.96
N GLU A 72 1.66 -15.27 -19.26
CA GLU A 72 2.49 -14.27 -19.95
C GLU A 72 2.02 -12.84 -19.63
N VAL A 73 0.74 -12.56 -19.87
CA VAL A 73 0.10 -11.28 -19.64
C VAL A 73 0.12 -10.93 -18.15
N GLN A 74 -0.21 -11.90 -17.27
CA GLN A 74 -0.21 -11.67 -15.83
C GLN A 74 1.19 -11.35 -15.28
N VAL A 75 2.23 -12.04 -15.77
CA VAL A 75 3.63 -11.78 -15.37
C VAL A 75 4.06 -10.39 -15.81
N ALA A 76 3.68 -9.95 -17.01
CA ALA A 76 3.96 -8.60 -17.49
C ALA A 76 3.30 -7.53 -16.61
N ILE A 77 2.00 -7.69 -16.29
CA ILE A 77 1.26 -6.77 -15.40
C ILE A 77 1.89 -6.73 -14.00
N LEU A 78 2.22 -7.89 -13.44
CA LEU A 78 2.84 -7.97 -12.11
C LEU A 78 4.22 -7.30 -12.09
N THR A 79 4.99 -7.43 -13.17
CA THR A 79 6.32 -6.83 -13.27
C THR A 79 6.24 -5.31 -13.34
N ALA A 80 5.32 -4.74 -14.13
CA ALA A 80 5.08 -3.30 -14.15
C ALA A 80 4.71 -2.75 -12.76
N ARG A 81 3.76 -3.39 -12.09
CA ARG A 81 3.34 -3.00 -10.72
C ARG A 81 4.46 -3.12 -9.68
N ILE A 82 5.30 -4.15 -9.78
CA ILE A 82 6.45 -4.33 -8.89
C ILE A 82 7.40 -3.15 -9.06
N ASN A 83 7.73 -2.76 -10.29
CA ASN A 83 8.64 -1.64 -10.56
C ASN A 83 8.12 -0.32 -9.98
N GLU A 84 6.84 -0.01 -10.20
CA GLU A 84 6.19 1.19 -9.62
C GLU A 84 6.25 1.17 -8.08
N LEU A 85 5.87 0.06 -7.45
CA LEU A 85 5.88 -0.07 -5.99
C LEU A 85 7.28 -0.03 -5.41
N THR A 86 8.28 -0.53 -6.13
CA THR A 86 9.67 -0.41 -5.68
C THR A 86 10.12 1.05 -5.65
N GLU A 87 9.75 1.87 -6.62
CA GLU A 87 10.05 3.31 -6.59
C GLU A 87 9.31 4.01 -5.45
N HIS A 88 8.03 3.69 -5.24
CA HIS A 88 7.25 4.24 -4.13
C HIS A 88 7.87 3.92 -2.76
N LEU A 89 8.32 2.69 -2.55
CA LEU A 89 8.91 2.25 -1.28
C LEU A 89 10.31 2.82 -1.02
N LYS A 90 11.03 3.28 -2.06
CA LYS A 90 12.29 4.02 -1.86
C LYS A 90 12.06 5.35 -1.15
N VAL A 91 10.97 6.04 -1.50
CA VAL A 91 10.53 7.29 -0.86
C VAL A 91 9.92 7.00 0.51
N HIS A 92 9.01 6.02 0.60
CA HIS A 92 8.27 5.69 1.81
C HIS A 92 8.83 4.46 2.54
N LYS A 93 9.97 4.63 3.22
CA LYS A 93 10.70 3.53 3.88
C LYS A 93 9.93 2.85 5.02
N HIS A 94 8.99 3.55 5.66
CA HIS A 94 8.23 3.04 6.80
C HIS A 94 6.88 2.40 6.43
N ASP A 95 6.51 2.37 5.16
CA ASP A 95 5.27 1.70 4.73
C ASP A 95 5.44 0.18 4.66
N ASN A 96 5.12 -0.48 5.77
CA ASN A 96 5.15 -1.94 5.90
C ASN A 96 3.96 -2.63 5.23
N HIS A 97 2.83 -1.94 5.05
CA HIS A 97 1.63 -2.52 4.44
C HIS A 97 1.84 -2.70 2.93
N SER A 98 2.38 -1.68 2.26
CA SER A 98 2.74 -1.73 0.85
C SER A 98 3.88 -2.71 0.58
N ARG A 99 4.88 -2.80 1.49
CA ARG A 99 5.95 -3.82 1.41
C ARG A 99 5.40 -5.24 1.49
N ARG A 100 4.42 -5.49 2.35
CA ARG A 100 3.72 -6.79 2.41
C ARG A 100 2.99 -7.08 1.09
N GLY A 101 2.33 -6.09 0.51
CA GLY A 101 1.69 -6.20 -0.82
C GLY A 101 2.69 -6.57 -1.91
N LEU A 102 3.86 -5.93 -1.92
CA LEU A 102 4.97 -6.22 -2.83
C LEU A 102 5.38 -7.70 -2.75
N PHE A 103 5.62 -8.23 -1.55
CA PHE A 103 6.01 -9.64 -1.39
C PHE A 103 4.95 -10.62 -1.88
N LYS A 104 3.65 -10.31 -1.71
CA LYS A 104 2.58 -11.12 -2.28
C LYS A 104 2.63 -11.15 -3.82
N MET A 105 2.91 -10.01 -4.47
CA MET A 105 3.01 -9.94 -5.92
C MET A 105 4.26 -10.66 -6.46
N VAL A 106 5.41 -10.51 -5.81
CA VAL A 106 6.63 -11.26 -6.15
C VAL A 106 6.38 -12.76 -6.03
N GLY A 107 5.72 -13.21 -4.96
CA GLY A 107 5.34 -14.61 -4.79
C GLY A 107 4.38 -15.12 -5.88
N LYS A 108 3.37 -14.32 -6.26
CA LYS A 108 2.45 -14.67 -7.35
C LYS A 108 3.19 -14.79 -8.69
N ARG A 109 4.09 -13.84 -8.99
CA ARG A 109 4.92 -13.86 -10.20
C ARG A 109 5.79 -15.12 -10.26
N ARG A 110 6.46 -15.47 -9.15
CA ARG A 110 7.27 -16.70 -9.05
C ARG A 110 6.44 -17.95 -9.33
N LYS A 111 5.24 -18.07 -8.73
CA LYS A 111 4.34 -19.21 -8.97
C LYS A 111 3.93 -19.35 -10.44
N MET A 112 3.69 -18.24 -11.14
CA MET A 112 3.35 -18.24 -12.57
C MET A 112 4.53 -18.69 -13.44
N LEU A 113 5.73 -18.23 -13.11
CA LEU A 113 6.96 -18.67 -13.78
C LEU A 113 7.24 -20.16 -13.52
N ASP A 114 7.06 -20.64 -12.29
CA ASP A 114 7.22 -22.05 -11.94
C ASP A 114 6.16 -22.93 -12.64
N TYR A 115 4.95 -22.42 -12.85
CA TYR A 115 3.91 -23.10 -13.63
C TYR A 115 4.30 -23.24 -15.10
N LEU A 116 4.76 -22.15 -15.72
CA LEU A 116 5.22 -22.17 -17.10
C LEU A 116 6.41 -23.11 -17.29
N ALA A 117 7.41 -23.05 -16.40
CA ALA A 117 8.56 -23.95 -16.46
C ALA A 117 8.19 -25.44 -16.38
N LYS A 118 7.09 -25.80 -15.70
CA LYS A 118 6.58 -27.18 -15.62
C LYS A 118 5.78 -27.61 -16.85
N LYS A 119 5.10 -26.67 -17.50
CA LYS A 119 4.24 -26.95 -18.66
C LYS A 119 4.98 -26.88 -19.98
N ASP A 120 5.81 -25.86 -20.16
CA ASP A 120 6.48 -25.54 -21.40
C ASP A 120 7.73 -24.69 -21.12
N VAL A 121 8.89 -25.30 -21.37
CA VAL A 121 10.20 -24.70 -21.10
C VAL A 121 10.54 -23.63 -22.13
N GLU A 122 10.05 -23.73 -23.36
CA GLU A 122 10.35 -22.77 -24.43
C GLU A 122 9.66 -21.43 -24.15
N ARG A 123 8.38 -21.46 -23.79
CA ARG A 123 7.64 -20.26 -23.38
C ARG A 123 8.26 -19.59 -22.16
N TYR A 124 8.70 -20.37 -21.18
CA TYR A 124 9.39 -19.85 -20.00
C TYR A 124 10.68 -19.09 -20.36
N ARG A 125 11.52 -19.68 -21.24
CA ARG A 125 12.76 -19.05 -21.70
C ARG A 125 12.49 -17.77 -22.49
N ALA A 126 11.52 -17.81 -23.41
CA ALA A 126 11.12 -16.65 -24.20
C ALA A 126 10.65 -15.47 -23.31
N LEU A 127 9.84 -15.77 -22.28
CA LEU A 127 9.37 -14.75 -21.33
C LEU A 127 10.50 -14.15 -20.48
N ILE A 128 11.45 -14.96 -20.02
CA ILE A 128 12.60 -14.48 -19.25
C ILE A 128 13.42 -13.50 -20.06
N VAL A 129 13.72 -13.85 -21.32
CA VAL A 129 14.49 -12.98 -22.22
C VAL A 129 13.74 -11.69 -22.47
N LYS A 130 12.43 -11.78 -22.75
CA LYS A 130 11.59 -10.60 -23.03
C LYS A 130 11.50 -9.62 -21.86
N LEU A 131 11.39 -10.13 -20.62
CA LEU A 131 11.18 -9.30 -19.43
C LEU A 131 12.47 -9.04 -18.62
N GLY A 132 13.60 -9.65 -18.98
CA GLY A 132 14.88 -9.45 -18.30
C GLY A 132 14.90 -9.93 -16.85
N ILE A 133 14.09 -10.93 -16.49
CA ILE A 133 13.97 -11.41 -15.11
C ILE A 133 15.14 -12.33 -14.75
N ARG A 134 15.92 -11.98 -13.73
CA ARG A 134 17.01 -12.81 -13.18
C ARG A 134 16.49 -13.71 -12.06
N LYS A 135 16.98 -14.95 -11.99
CA LYS A 135 16.61 -15.96 -10.98
C LYS A 135 17.70 -16.09 -9.92
#